data_AF-A0A3A9SD76-F1
#
_entry.id   AF-A0A3A9SD76-F1
#
_cell.length_a   1.000
_cell.length_b   1.000
_cell.length_c   1.000
_cell.angle_alpha   90.00
_cell.angle_beta   90.00
_cell.angle_gamma   90.00
#
_symmetry.space_group_name_H-M   'P 1'
#
loop_
_entity.id
_entity.type
_entity.pdbx_description
1 polymer ?
#
loop_
_entity_poly.entity_id
_entity_poly.type
_entity_poly.pdbx_seq_one_letter_code
_entity_poly.pdbx_strand_id
1 'polypeptide(L)'
;MNKRRKIIFTLVFLLMLLSACGSVNNSKVKMSYGKWEKQIGLFSKKNLTTNVYILDSAEMELKLTYKNGLEGYKELCDVVNAHNKFVEDNPGYFPNGFAITFTNEYVDEMSPSFFSNISDGSNGIDYLDELAESDTSKLQYMCIKMDSVEVEVEGSEDIQIDVPIVILQSHSDSYTPKGKMYAFLKEVNNPKQIIIDYWEEGYDLNEVCKDIREYVPDVEIYKVIHVKGKDHLEKCVDTDL
;
A
#
# COMPACT_ATOMS: atom_id res chain seq x y z
N MET A 1 -40.34 30.17 34.89
CA MET A 1 -39.30 30.18 33.83
C MET A 1 -39.97 30.37 32.47
N ASN A 2 -39.70 31.48 31.77
CA ASN A 2 -40.41 31.86 30.52
C ASN A 2 -40.32 30.77 29.44
N LYS A 3 -41.43 30.50 28.72
CA LYS A 3 -41.50 29.52 27.60
C LYS A 3 -40.34 29.69 26.60
N ARG A 4 -39.96 30.94 26.29
CA ARG A 4 -38.81 31.26 25.43
C ARG A 4 -37.47 30.80 25.99
N ARG A 5 -37.24 30.90 27.31
CA ARG A 5 -36.01 30.42 27.95
C ARG A 5 -35.92 28.88 27.95
N LYS A 6 -37.05 28.18 28.07
CA LYS A 6 -37.08 26.71 27.96
C LYS A 6 -36.69 26.25 26.54
N ILE A 7 -37.24 26.88 25.51
CA ILE A 7 -36.94 26.53 24.11
C ILE A 7 -35.47 26.73 23.78
N ILE A 8 -34.89 27.87 24.19
CA ILE A 8 -33.47 28.16 23.96
C ILE A 8 -32.57 27.14 24.67
N PHE A 9 -32.89 26.78 25.93
CA PHE A 9 -32.12 25.76 26.65
C PHE A 9 -32.20 24.39 25.98
N THR A 10 -33.38 23.98 25.49
CA THR A 10 -33.55 22.70 24.79
C THR A 10 -32.78 22.69 23.46
N LEU A 11 -32.74 23.80 22.72
CA LEU A 11 -32.01 23.92 21.46
C LEU A 11 -30.49 23.86 21.65
N VAL A 12 -29.97 24.55 22.67
CA VAL A 12 -28.55 24.50 23.04
C VAL A 12 -28.16 23.10 23.51
N PHE A 13 -29.01 22.43 24.29
CA PHE A 13 -28.77 21.05 24.72
C PHE A 13 -28.79 20.05 23.56
N LEU A 14 -29.69 20.22 22.59
CA LEU A 14 -29.71 19.40 21.35
C LEU A 14 -28.47 19.64 20.48
N LEU A 15 -27.99 20.89 20.37
CA LEU A 15 -26.74 21.21 19.66
C LEU A 15 -25.51 20.59 20.33
N MET A 16 -25.48 20.51 21.67
CA MET A 16 -24.42 19.80 22.41
C MET A 16 -24.48 18.28 22.21
N LEU A 17 -25.68 17.69 22.13
CA LEU A 17 -25.82 16.25 21.84
C LEU A 17 -25.40 15.90 20.41
N LEU A 18 -25.66 16.78 19.43
CA LEU A 18 -25.25 16.59 18.04
C LEU A 18 -23.74 16.76 17.82
N SER A 19 -23.05 17.51 18.68
CA SER A 19 -21.58 17.63 18.67
C SER A 19 -20.87 16.53 19.47
N ALA A 20 -21.62 15.70 20.21
CA ALA A 20 -21.08 14.55 20.95
C ALA A 20 -21.02 13.25 20.13
N CYS A 21 -21.65 13.19 18.96
CA CYS A 21 -21.47 12.12 17.97
C CYS A 21 -20.40 12.49 16.94
N GLY A 22 -19.20 12.78 17.43
CA GLY A 22 -18.04 13.15 16.62
C GLY A 22 -16.76 12.68 17.30
N SER A 23 -16.71 11.41 17.66
CA SER A 23 -15.49 10.76 18.12
C SER A 23 -15.14 9.66 17.13
N VAL A 24 -14.44 10.05 16.06
CA VAL A 24 -13.45 9.13 15.47
C VAL A 24 -12.48 8.82 16.60
N ASN A 25 -12.33 7.55 16.93
CA ASN A 25 -11.42 7.08 17.97
C ASN A 25 -10.00 7.53 17.62
N ASN A 26 -9.59 8.68 18.14
CA ASN A 26 -8.18 9.03 18.31
C ASN A 26 -7.67 8.15 19.46
N SER A 27 -7.34 6.90 19.17
CA SER A 27 -6.53 6.06 20.05
C SER A 27 -5.24 6.84 20.34
N LYS A 28 -5.11 7.32 21.58
CA LYS A 28 -3.92 8.00 22.06
C LYS A 28 -2.74 7.03 22.05
N VAL A 29 -1.87 7.20 21.08
CA VAL A 29 -0.63 6.44 20.93
C VAL A 29 0.40 6.92 21.96
N LYS A 30 1.11 5.95 22.58
CA LYS A 30 2.11 6.19 23.64
C LYS A 30 3.53 6.44 23.13
N MET A 31 3.78 6.17 21.84
CA MET A 31 4.99 6.56 21.11
C MET A 31 4.59 7.58 20.04
N SER A 32 5.38 8.63 19.84
CA SER A 32 5.17 9.53 18.71
C SER A 32 6.42 9.53 17.85
N TYR A 33 6.26 9.20 16.57
CA TYR A 33 7.34 9.27 15.59
C TYR A 33 7.32 10.65 14.89
N GLY A 34 7.10 11.72 15.66
CA GLY A 34 6.84 13.07 15.13
C GLY A 34 7.97 13.65 14.27
N LYS A 35 9.23 13.25 14.48
CA LYS A 35 10.34 13.61 13.58
C LYS A 35 10.13 12.96 12.21
N TRP A 36 9.85 11.68 12.17
CA TRP A 36 9.57 10.93 10.94
C TRP A 36 8.31 11.46 10.25
N GLU A 37 7.19 11.61 10.95
CA GLU A 37 5.92 12.14 10.41
C GLU A 37 6.12 13.47 9.66
N LYS A 38 6.90 14.37 10.27
CA LYS A 38 7.23 15.67 9.68
C LYS A 38 8.16 15.55 8.46
N GLN A 39 9.16 14.66 8.51
CA GLN A 39 10.13 14.52 7.42
C GLN A 39 9.54 13.85 6.19
N ILE A 40 8.65 12.87 6.37
CA ILE A 40 7.95 12.24 5.24
C ILE A 40 6.79 13.10 4.72
N GLY A 41 6.45 14.16 5.45
CA GLY A 41 5.37 15.07 5.10
C GLY A 41 3.97 14.49 5.27
N LEU A 42 3.79 13.48 6.14
CA LEU A 42 2.57 12.66 6.28
C LEU A 42 1.29 13.50 6.34
N PHE A 43 1.30 14.54 7.16
CA PHE A 43 0.13 15.42 7.40
C PHE A 43 0.18 16.74 6.61
N SER A 44 1.12 16.91 5.69
CA SER A 44 1.33 18.14 4.92
C SER A 44 0.86 18.05 3.47
N LYS A 45 0.55 16.84 3.01
CA LYS A 45 0.04 16.53 1.67
C LYS A 45 -1.40 17.02 1.53
N LYS A 46 -1.73 17.62 0.38
CA LYS A 46 -3.03 18.29 0.16
C LYS A 46 -4.13 17.29 -0.21
N ASN A 47 -3.75 16.30 -0.99
CA ASN A 47 -4.61 15.30 -1.61
C ASN A 47 -4.56 13.95 -0.87
N LEU A 48 -3.67 13.79 0.12
CA LEU A 48 -3.56 12.60 0.95
C LEU A 48 -4.12 12.84 2.36
N THR A 49 -4.93 11.91 2.87
CA THR A 49 -5.51 11.93 4.23
C THR A 49 -5.11 10.67 4.97
N THR A 50 -4.66 10.80 6.22
CA THR A 50 -4.41 9.67 7.12
C THR A 50 -5.68 9.37 7.93
N ASN A 51 -6.30 8.21 7.67
CA ASN A 51 -7.55 7.80 8.32
C ASN A 51 -7.31 7.00 9.60
N VAL A 52 -6.28 6.14 9.59
CA VAL A 52 -5.91 5.30 10.73
C VAL A 52 -4.41 5.32 10.90
N TYR A 53 -4.01 5.39 12.17
CA TYR A 53 -2.64 5.28 12.62
C TYR A 53 -2.64 4.29 13.78
N ILE A 54 -2.39 3.01 13.47
CA ILE A 54 -2.17 2.00 14.51
C ILE A 54 -0.67 2.00 14.77
N LEU A 55 -0.30 2.21 16.02
CA LEU A 55 1.07 2.11 16.46
C LEU A 55 1.12 1.41 17.81
N ASP A 56 1.83 0.31 17.85
CA ASP A 56 2.19 -0.36 19.10
C ASP A 56 3.72 -0.53 19.21
N SER A 57 4.18 -1.39 20.12
CA SER A 57 5.60 -1.60 20.36
C SER A 57 6.34 -2.33 19.22
N ALA A 58 5.63 -3.02 18.33
CA ALA A 58 6.19 -3.90 17.31
C ALA A 58 5.79 -3.51 15.88
N GLU A 59 4.66 -2.82 15.70
CA GLU A 59 4.15 -2.48 14.38
C GLU A 59 3.61 -1.05 14.23
N MET A 60 3.60 -0.57 12.98
CA MET A 60 2.92 0.62 12.51
C MET A 60 2.07 0.28 11.28
N GLU A 61 0.79 0.64 11.34
CA GLU A 61 -0.12 0.60 10.19
C GLU A 61 -0.66 2.00 9.90
N LEU A 62 -0.45 2.46 8.66
CA LEU A 62 -1.03 3.69 8.14
C LEU A 62 -2.12 3.34 7.14
N LYS A 63 -3.33 3.84 7.36
CA LYS A 63 -4.39 3.82 6.34
C LYS A 63 -4.51 5.19 5.72
N LEU A 64 -4.23 5.27 4.44
CA LEU A 64 -4.13 6.50 3.67
C LEU A 64 -5.22 6.50 2.60
N THR A 65 -5.91 7.62 2.43
CA THR A 65 -6.80 7.82 1.27
C THR A 65 -6.28 9.01 0.49
N TYR A 66 -6.06 8.82 -0.81
CA TYR A 66 -5.82 9.94 -1.70
C TYR A 66 -7.10 10.42 -2.40
N LYS A 67 -7.08 11.66 -2.84
CA LYS A 67 -8.15 12.32 -3.62
C LYS A 67 -7.54 12.95 -4.86
N ASN A 68 -8.39 13.39 -5.79
CA ASN A 68 -7.97 14.08 -7.01
C ASN A 68 -7.13 13.22 -7.98
N GLY A 69 -7.42 11.91 -8.04
CA GLY A 69 -6.83 10.98 -9.02
C GLY A 69 -5.30 10.94 -8.94
N LEU A 70 -4.65 11.11 -10.09
CA LEU A 70 -3.20 10.98 -10.27
C LEU A 70 -2.37 11.87 -9.33
N GLU A 71 -2.83 13.10 -9.05
CA GLU A 71 -2.15 14.01 -8.10
C GLU A 71 -2.15 13.48 -6.67
N GLY A 72 -3.21 12.79 -6.28
CA GLY A 72 -3.29 12.13 -4.98
C GLY A 72 -2.39 10.90 -4.90
N TYR A 73 -2.40 10.08 -5.95
CA TYR A 73 -1.54 8.91 -6.06
C TYR A 73 -0.05 9.29 -6.06
N LYS A 74 0.31 10.39 -6.73
CA LYS A 74 1.66 10.97 -6.65
C LYS A 74 2.06 11.34 -5.23
N GLU A 75 1.18 12.01 -4.47
CA GLU A 75 1.46 12.35 -3.07
C GLU A 75 1.62 11.12 -2.17
N LEU A 76 0.89 10.03 -2.44
CA LEU A 76 1.09 8.74 -1.77
C LEU A 76 2.48 8.17 -2.05
N CYS A 77 2.89 8.12 -3.32
CA CYS A 77 4.21 7.63 -3.74
C CYS A 77 5.34 8.47 -3.14
N ASP A 78 5.19 9.80 -3.09
CA ASP A 78 6.14 10.70 -2.42
C ASP A 78 6.34 10.33 -0.95
N VAL A 79 5.25 9.98 -0.24
CA VAL A 79 5.31 9.62 1.19
C VAL A 79 6.02 8.28 1.38
N VAL A 80 5.77 7.29 0.52
CA VAL A 80 6.48 6.00 0.50
C VAL A 80 7.97 6.21 0.29
N ASN A 81 8.36 6.96 -0.73
CA ASN A 81 9.77 7.25 -1.02
C ASN A 81 10.45 8.02 0.12
N ALA A 82 9.76 9.02 0.68
CA ALA A 82 10.29 9.79 1.78
C ALA A 82 10.47 8.92 3.05
N HIS A 83 9.59 7.96 3.28
CA HIS A 83 9.75 6.96 4.34
C HIS A 83 11.00 6.09 4.11
N ASN A 84 11.16 5.51 2.91
CA ASN A 84 12.31 4.66 2.59
C ASN A 84 13.63 5.42 2.70
N LYS A 85 13.67 6.66 2.21
CA LYS A 85 14.82 7.55 2.38
C LYS A 85 15.09 7.87 3.85
N PHE A 86 14.06 8.12 4.65
CA PHE A 86 14.22 8.41 6.07
C PHE A 86 14.86 7.24 6.83
N VAL A 87 14.40 6.00 6.57
CA VAL A 87 14.95 4.80 7.23
C VAL A 87 16.42 4.62 6.85
N GLU A 88 16.76 4.80 5.58
CA GLU A 88 18.14 4.73 5.09
C GLU A 88 19.06 5.78 5.74
N ASP A 89 18.57 7.02 5.86
CA ASP A 89 19.31 8.11 6.49
C ASP A 89 19.35 7.97 8.05
N ASN A 90 18.52 7.10 8.64
CA ASN A 90 18.37 6.94 10.09
C ASN A 90 18.19 5.45 10.52
N PRO A 91 19.18 4.55 10.31
CA PRO A 91 19.03 3.09 10.41
C PRO A 91 18.73 2.51 11.82
N GLY A 92 18.60 3.35 12.85
CA GLY A 92 18.21 2.95 14.21
C GLY A 92 17.05 3.76 14.77
N TYR A 93 16.31 4.48 13.92
CA TYR A 93 15.15 5.25 14.36
C TYR A 93 13.97 4.36 14.76
N PHE A 94 13.75 3.30 13.99
CA PHE A 94 12.79 2.24 14.30
C PHE A 94 13.51 1.06 14.97
N PRO A 95 12.84 0.31 15.85
CA PRO A 95 13.37 -0.95 16.37
C PRO A 95 13.69 -1.93 15.24
N ASN A 96 14.66 -2.82 15.46
CA ASN A 96 14.93 -3.92 14.52
C ASN A 96 13.69 -4.81 14.41
N GLY A 97 13.34 -5.21 13.18
CA GLY A 97 12.15 -6.02 12.90
C GLY A 97 10.82 -5.29 13.11
N PHE A 98 10.83 -3.95 13.20
CA PHE A 98 9.60 -3.18 13.33
C PHE A 98 8.80 -3.23 12.03
N ALA A 99 7.59 -3.77 12.11
CA ALA A 99 6.69 -3.95 10.97
C ALA A 99 6.02 -2.61 10.61
N ILE A 100 5.98 -2.28 9.32
CA ILE A 100 5.42 -1.04 8.79
C ILE A 100 4.62 -1.37 7.55
N THR A 101 3.35 -0.98 7.55
CA THR A 101 2.45 -1.13 6.40
C THR A 101 1.73 0.19 6.12
N PHE A 102 1.78 0.64 4.87
CA PHE A 102 0.98 1.76 4.37
C PHE A 102 -0.09 1.21 3.42
N THR A 103 -1.34 1.22 3.85
CA THR A 103 -2.49 0.77 3.06
C THR A 103 -3.13 1.95 2.38
N ASN A 104 -3.28 1.91 1.05
CA ASN A 104 -4.15 2.83 0.35
C ASN A 104 -5.59 2.31 0.49
N GLU A 105 -6.47 3.09 1.09
CA GLU A 105 -7.89 2.76 1.25
C GLU A 105 -8.76 3.71 0.41
N TYR A 106 -9.70 3.14 -0.35
CA TYR A 106 -10.85 3.86 -0.85
C TYR A 106 -11.85 4.14 0.27
N VAL A 107 -12.74 5.10 0.01
CA VAL A 107 -13.78 5.56 0.94
C VAL A 107 -14.71 4.43 1.44
N ASP A 108 -14.81 3.33 0.69
CA ASP A 108 -15.63 2.16 0.99
C ASP A 108 -14.82 0.96 1.56
N GLU A 109 -13.69 1.22 2.22
CA GLU A 109 -12.80 0.23 2.86
C GLU A 109 -12.10 -0.77 1.91
N MET A 110 -12.28 -0.64 0.59
CA MET A 110 -11.48 -1.41 -0.38
C MET A 110 -10.04 -0.90 -0.39
N SER A 111 -9.06 -1.81 -0.29
CA SER A 111 -7.64 -1.50 -0.35
C SER A 111 -7.09 -1.77 -1.77
N PRO A 112 -7.02 -0.76 -2.65
CA PRO A 112 -6.47 -0.90 -4.01
C PRO A 112 -5.01 -1.36 -4.04
N SER A 113 -4.22 -0.88 -3.08
CA SER A 113 -2.82 -1.26 -2.93
C SER A 113 -2.33 -1.03 -1.50
N PHE A 114 -1.21 -1.65 -1.17
CA PHE A 114 -0.48 -1.35 0.05
C PHE A 114 1.01 -1.54 -0.13
N PHE A 115 1.79 -0.94 0.76
CA PHE A 115 3.24 -1.04 0.83
C PHE A 115 3.61 -1.63 2.18
N SER A 116 4.54 -2.57 2.24
CA SER A 116 4.93 -3.15 3.53
C SER A 116 6.35 -3.70 3.53
N ASN A 117 6.87 -3.97 4.72
CA ASN A 117 8.14 -4.65 4.98
C ASN A 117 7.95 -5.98 5.73
N ILE A 118 6.70 -6.41 5.96
CA ILE A 118 6.40 -7.67 6.65
C ILE A 118 6.92 -8.82 5.79
N SER A 119 7.71 -9.72 6.37
CA SER A 119 8.34 -10.82 5.62
C SER A 119 7.89 -12.21 6.10
N ASP A 120 7.14 -12.28 7.21
CA ASP A 120 6.74 -13.54 7.85
C ASP A 120 5.34 -14.03 7.43
N GLY A 121 4.69 -13.32 6.50
CA GLY A 121 3.34 -13.63 6.03
C GLY A 121 2.21 -13.27 7.01
N SER A 122 2.50 -12.59 8.12
CA SER A 122 1.47 -12.16 9.10
C SER A 122 0.39 -11.23 8.51
N ASN A 123 0.65 -10.65 7.33
CA ASN A 123 -0.31 -9.86 6.55
C ASN A 123 -1.18 -10.70 5.59
N GLY A 124 -1.10 -12.03 5.63
CA GLY A 124 -1.91 -12.94 4.80
C GLY A 124 -1.31 -13.28 3.44
N ILE A 125 -0.01 -13.07 3.24
CA ILE A 125 0.72 -13.49 2.03
C ILE A 125 1.78 -14.52 2.43
N ASP A 126 1.50 -15.80 2.17
CA ASP A 126 2.21 -16.92 2.79
C ASP A 126 3.59 -17.24 2.18
N TYR A 127 3.95 -16.58 1.08
CA TYR A 127 5.21 -16.77 0.34
C TYR A 127 6.22 -15.63 0.54
N LEU A 128 5.92 -14.64 1.42
CA LEU A 128 6.82 -13.51 1.65
C LEU A 128 8.18 -13.93 2.24
N ASP A 129 8.24 -15.08 2.92
CA ASP A 129 9.46 -15.66 3.46
C ASP A 129 10.47 -16.05 2.35
N GLU A 130 10.00 -16.25 1.12
CA GLU A 130 10.81 -16.58 -0.06
C GLU A 130 11.38 -15.33 -0.78
N LEU A 131 10.88 -14.12 -0.47
CA LEU A 131 11.29 -12.86 -1.13
C LEU A 131 12.64 -12.30 -0.65
N ALA A 132 13.24 -12.91 0.38
CA ALA A 132 14.62 -12.71 0.85
C ALA A 132 15.16 -11.25 0.78
N GLU A 133 14.63 -10.37 1.63
CA GLU A 133 15.29 -9.09 1.94
C GLU A 133 15.67 -9.03 3.42
N SER A 134 16.66 -8.18 3.74
CA SER A 134 17.15 -7.99 5.11
C SER A 134 16.05 -7.43 6.02
N ASP A 135 15.98 -7.87 7.29
CA ASP A 135 15.14 -7.23 8.31
C ASP A 135 15.43 -5.72 8.40
N THR A 136 14.55 -4.93 7.80
CA THR A 136 14.67 -3.47 7.69
C THR A 136 13.32 -2.83 7.83
N SER A 137 13.28 -1.59 8.34
CA SER A 137 12.05 -0.80 8.38
C SER A 137 11.71 -0.12 7.05
N LYS A 138 12.53 -0.28 6.00
CA LYS A 138 12.16 0.20 4.64
C LYS A 138 11.02 -0.65 4.12
N LEU A 139 10.00 -0.03 3.52
CA LEU A 139 8.97 -0.71 2.73
C LEU A 139 9.65 -1.49 1.59
N GLN A 140 9.48 -2.81 1.59
CA GLN A 140 10.16 -3.73 0.67
C GLN A 140 9.31 -4.12 -0.53
N TYR A 141 7.99 -4.07 -0.40
CA TYR A 141 7.11 -4.41 -1.51
C TYR A 141 5.91 -3.48 -1.60
N MET A 142 5.45 -3.30 -2.83
CA MET A 142 4.12 -2.79 -3.16
C MET A 142 3.25 -3.97 -3.59
N CYS A 143 2.06 -4.10 -3.03
CA CYS A 143 1.05 -5.05 -3.46
C CYS A 143 -0.11 -4.28 -4.07
N ILE A 144 -0.51 -4.61 -5.29
CA ILE A 144 -1.53 -3.89 -6.04
C ILE A 144 -2.60 -4.84 -6.56
N LYS A 145 -3.86 -4.49 -6.33
CA LYS A 145 -5.03 -5.27 -6.73
C LYS A 145 -5.48 -4.89 -8.14
N MET A 146 -4.96 -5.61 -9.13
CA MET A 146 -5.09 -5.30 -10.56
C MET A 146 -6.53 -5.28 -11.08
N ASP A 147 -7.46 -6.00 -10.44
CA ASP A 147 -8.89 -6.02 -10.79
C ASP A 147 -9.69 -4.84 -10.21
N SER A 148 -9.04 -3.88 -9.55
CA SER A 148 -9.72 -2.89 -8.71
C SER A 148 -9.13 -1.48 -8.75
N VAL A 149 -8.11 -1.24 -9.59
CA VAL A 149 -7.28 -0.03 -9.53
C VAL A 149 -7.16 0.67 -10.89
N GLU A 150 -8.13 1.54 -11.22
CA GLU A 150 -8.07 2.27 -12.49
C GLU A 150 -7.00 3.37 -12.51
N VAL A 151 -6.82 4.12 -11.42
CA VAL A 151 -5.88 5.25 -11.36
C VAL A 151 -4.42 4.79 -11.29
N GLU A 152 -4.14 3.75 -10.51
CA GLU A 152 -2.77 3.26 -10.24
C GLU A 152 -2.18 2.49 -11.43
N VAL A 153 -2.98 2.14 -12.45
CA VAL A 153 -2.52 1.40 -13.65
C VAL A 153 -2.33 2.27 -14.89
N GLU A 154 -2.72 3.56 -14.86
CA GLU A 154 -2.62 4.44 -16.04
C GLU A 154 -1.16 4.75 -16.44
N GLY A 155 -0.23 4.71 -15.48
CA GLY A 155 1.18 5.01 -15.69
C GLY A 155 1.46 6.50 -15.92
N SER A 156 2.45 7.05 -15.20
CA SER A 156 2.86 8.44 -15.29
C SER A 156 4.37 8.62 -15.20
N GLU A 157 4.95 9.38 -16.12
CA GLU A 157 6.39 9.72 -16.08
C GLU A 157 6.75 10.63 -14.87
N ASP A 158 5.76 11.30 -14.29
CA ASP A 158 5.93 12.20 -13.14
C ASP A 158 5.89 11.48 -11.79
N ILE A 159 5.63 10.17 -11.79
CA ILE A 159 5.56 9.33 -10.61
C ILE A 159 6.74 8.38 -10.61
N GLN A 160 7.34 8.25 -9.44
CA GLN A 160 8.49 7.40 -9.18
C GLN A 160 8.26 6.71 -7.84
N ILE A 161 8.51 5.41 -7.75
CA ILE A 161 8.31 4.59 -6.56
C ILE A 161 9.57 3.79 -6.30
N ASP A 162 10.12 3.88 -5.10
CA ASP A 162 11.33 3.18 -4.68
C ASP A 162 10.98 1.98 -3.79
N VAL A 163 10.60 0.87 -4.44
CA VAL A 163 10.41 -0.43 -3.80
C VAL A 163 11.08 -1.54 -4.63
N PRO A 164 11.77 -2.50 -4.00
CA PRO A 164 12.45 -3.55 -4.74
C PRO A 164 11.50 -4.63 -5.30
N ILE A 165 10.31 -4.80 -4.74
CA ILE A 165 9.39 -5.86 -5.13
C ILE A 165 7.99 -5.29 -5.44
N VAL A 166 7.38 -5.77 -6.51
CA VAL A 166 5.96 -5.47 -6.84
C VAL A 166 5.19 -6.78 -6.92
N ILE A 167 4.09 -6.87 -6.18
CA ILE A 167 3.16 -8.00 -6.18
C ILE A 167 1.90 -7.57 -6.92
N LEU A 168 1.62 -8.25 -8.03
CA LEU A 168 0.46 -8.02 -8.89
C LEU A 168 -0.62 -9.03 -8.51
N GLN A 169 -1.69 -8.58 -7.84
CA GLN A 169 -2.77 -9.44 -7.40
C GLN A 169 -3.98 -9.36 -8.32
N SER A 170 -4.54 -10.52 -8.67
CA SER A 170 -5.87 -10.65 -9.29
C SER A 170 -6.55 -11.86 -8.69
N HIS A 171 -7.51 -11.62 -7.78
CA HIS A 171 -8.31 -12.70 -7.16
C HIS A 171 -9.54 -13.07 -7.99
N SER A 172 -9.53 -12.76 -9.28
CA SER A 172 -10.62 -13.11 -10.20
C SER A 172 -10.28 -14.38 -10.95
N ASP A 173 -11.14 -15.40 -10.83
CA ASP A 173 -11.00 -16.69 -11.51
C ASP A 173 -11.19 -16.60 -13.04
N SER A 174 -11.53 -15.42 -13.56
CA SER A 174 -11.86 -15.21 -14.98
C SER A 174 -11.19 -13.96 -15.57
N TYR A 175 -10.17 -13.43 -14.91
CA TYR A 175 -9.53 -12.20 -15.34
C TYR A 175 -8.02 -12.16 -15.03
N THR A 176 -7.27 -11.99 -16.11
CA THR A 176 -5.83 -11.76 -16.13
C THR A 176 -5.57 -10.38 -16.71
N PRO A 177 -4.86 -9.48 -16.00
CA PRO A 177 -4.41 -8.21 -16.53
C PRO A 177 -3.52 -8.38 -17.77
N LYS A 178 -3.62 -7.46 -18.74
CA LYS A 178 -2.87 -7.53 -20.02
C LYS A 178 -2.37 -6.17 -20.47
N GLY A 179 -1.28 -6.18 -21.24
CA GLY A 179 -0.75 -5.06 -21.99
C GLY A 179 -0.57 -3.79 -21.16
N LYS A 180 -1.34 -2.74 -21.48
CA LYS A 180 -1.19 -1.41 -20.85
C LYS A 180 -1.50 -1.36 -19.36
N MET A 181 -2.12 -2.39 -18.80
CA MET A 181 -2.36 -2.46 -17.35
C MET A 181 -1.06 -2.56 -16.54
N TYR A 182 0.04 -2.93 -17.19
CA TYR A 182 1.38 -2.94 -16.60
C TYR A 182 2.14 -1.63 -16.81
N ALA A 183 1.52 -0.59 -17.39
CA ALA A 183 2.22 0.65 -17.72
C ALA A 183 2.79 1.37 -16.49
N PHE A 184 2.14 1.25 -15.34
CA PHE A 184 2.61 1.80 -14.08
C PHE A 184 3.94 1.20 -13.60
N LEU A 185 4.38 0.04 -14.11
CA LEU A 185 5.69 -0.51 -13.76
C LEU A 185 6.85 0.41 -14.17
N LYS A 186 6.64 1.32 -15.13
CA LYS A 186 7.60 2.40 -15.47
C LYS A 186 7.82 3.40 -14.34
N GLU A 187 6.89 3.48 -13.39
CA GLU A 187 7.00 4.33 -12.20
C GLU A 187 7.93 3.70 -11.16
N VAL A 188 8.15 2.38 -11.21
CA VAL A 188 8.95 1.67 -10.20
C VAL A 188 10.43 1.73 -10.58
N ASN A 189 11.25 2.27 -9.67
CA ASN A 189 12.67 2.47 -9.89
C ASN A 189 13.46 1.17 -9.77
N ASN A 190 13.78 0.56 -10.92
CA ASN A 190 14.60 -0.65 -11.00
C ASN A 190 14.13 -1.76 -10.03
N PRO A 191 12.86 -2.23 -10.17
CA PRO A 191 12.40 -3.33 -9.34
C PRO A 191 13.34 -4.54 -9.51
N LYS A 192 13.61 -5.23 -8.41
CA LYS A 192 14.34 -6.50 -8.43
C LYS A 192 13.45 -7.66 -8.85
N GLN A 193 12.20 -7.64 -8.36
CA GLN A 193 11.25 -8.73 -8.56
C GLN A 193 9.84 -8.22 -8.85
N ILE A 194 9.16 -8.90 -9.77
CA ILE A 194 7.71 -8.82 -9.98
C ILE A 194 7.10 -10.18 -9.65
N ILE A 195 6.09 -10.19 -8.79
CA ILE A 195 5.36 -11.40 -8.39
C ILE A 195 3.97 -11.38 -9.02
N ILE A 196 3.63 -12.44 -9.75
CA ILE A 196 2.32 -12.66 -10.36
C ILE A 196 1.50 -13.54 -9.42
N ASP A 197 0.52 -12.94 -8.74
CA ASP A 197 -0.40 -13.59 -7.81
C ASP A 197 -1.84 -13.54 -8.38
N TYR A 198 -2.07 -14.38 -9.41
CA TYR A 198 -3.33 -14.44 -10.16
C TYR A 198 -4.05 -15.76 -9.90
N TRP A 199 -5.36 -15.68 -9.65
CA TRP A 199 -6.21 -16.85 -9.37
C TRP A 199 -6.83 -17.47 -10.62
N GLU A 200 -6.81 -16.77 -11.78
CA GLU A 200 -7.28 -17.36 -13.04
C GLU A 200 -6.45 -18.62 -13.38
N GLU A 201 -7.14 -19.75 -13.57
CA GLU A 201 -6.46 -20.97 -13.99
C GLU A 201 -6.13 -20.93 -15.50
N GLY A 202 -4.90 -21.30 -15.85
CA GLY A 202 -4.53 -21.55 -17.25
C GLY A 202 -4.32 -20.30 -18.12
N TYR A 203 -4.12 -19.12 -17.52
CA TYR A 203 -3.65 -17.95 -18.27
C TYR A 203 -2.29 -18.22 -18.93
N ASP A 204 -2.03 -17.52 -20.04
CA ASP A 204 -0.74 -17.62 -20.74
C ASP A 204 0.33 -16.85 -19.96
N LEU A 205 1.10 -17.58 -19.15
CA LEU A 205 2.20 -17.01 -18.36
C LEU A 205 3.26 -16.34 -19.25
N ASN A 206 3.51 -16.86 -20.45
CA ASN A 206 4.50 -16.30 -21.35
C ASN A 206 4.01 -14.96 -21.91
N GLU A 207 2.72 -14.85 -22.23
CA GLU A 207 2.10 -13.58 -22.62
C GLU A 207 2.22 -12.54 -21.49
N VAL A 208 1.86 -12.92 -20.26
CA VAL A 208 1.96 -12.02 -19.08
C VAL A 208 3.40 -11.58 -18.83
N CYS A 209 4.37 -12.51 -18.84
CA CYS A 209 5.78 -12.17 -18.64
C CYS A 209 6.31 -11.25 -19.75
N LYS A 210 5.89 -11.47 -20.99
CA LYS A 210 6.25 -10.61 -22.12
C LYS A 210 5.70 -9.20 -21.93
N ASP A 211 4.45 -9.07 -21.54
CA ASP A 211 3.81 -7.77 -21.31
C ASP A 211 4.51 -7.01 -20.17
N ILE A 212 4.85 -7.68 -19.07
CA ILE A 212 5.62 -7.07 -17.96
C ILE A 212 6.99 -6.57 -18.45
N ARG A 213 7.72 -7.39 -19.22
CA ARG A 213 9.05 -7.05 -19.74
C ARG A 213 9.07 -5.91 -20.76
N GLU A 214 7.93 -5.57 -21.36
CA GLU A 214 7.82 -4.36 -22.18
C GLU A 214 8.09 -3.09 -21.36
N TYR A 215 7.77 -3.11 -20.06
CA TYR A 215 7.92 -1.96 -19.16
C TYR A 215 9.16 -2.07 -18.27
N VAL A 216 9.53 -3.28 -17.85
CA VAL A 216 10.69 -3.57 -16.97
C VAL A 216 11.48 -4.78 -17.50
N PRO A 217 12.41 -4.57 -18.46
CA PRO A 217 13.02 -5.68 -19.22
C PRO A 217 13.96 -6.59 -18.42
N ASP A 218 14.66 -6.04 -17.42
CA ASP A 218 15.74 -6.74 -16.70
C ASP A 218 15.30 -7.27 -15.30
N VAL A 219 13.99 -7.38 -15.05
CA VAL A 219 13.45 -7.78 -13.73
C VAL A 219 13.28 -9.29 -13.62
N GLU A 220 13.47 -9.84 -12.42
CA GLU A 220 13.07 -11.22 -12.15
C GLU A 220 11.54 -11.30 -12.00
N ILE A 221 10.91 -12.26 -12.68
CA ILE A 221 9.47 -12.47 -12.60
C ILE A 221 9.22 -13.84 -11.96
N TYR A 222 8.34 -13.88 -10.97
CA TYR A 222 7.91 -15.11 -10.30
C TYR A 222 6.39 -15.21 -10.39
N LYS A 223 5.87 -16.42 -10.47
CA LYS A 223 4.44 -16.68 -10.24
C LYS A 223 4.25 -17.37 -8.91
N VAL A 224 3.10 -17.11 -8.29
CA VAL A 224 2.63 -17.86 -7.13
C VAL A 224 2.09 -19.20 -7.62
N ILE A 225 2.52 -20.29 -6.98
CA ILE A 225 1.97 -21.63 -7.20
C ILE A 225 1.50 -22.23 -5.88
N HIS A 226 0.37 -22.93 -5.92
CA HIS A 226 -0.19 -23.58 -4.73
C HIS A 226 0.24 -25.04 -4.67
N VAL A 227 1.10 -25.40 -3.71
CA VAL A 227 1.61 -26.77 -3.52
C VAL A 227 1.28 -27.26 -2.12
N LYS A 228 0.43 -28.29 -2.02
CA LYS A 228 0.09 -28.98 -0.76
C LYS A 228 -0.42 -28.04 0.35
N GLY A 229 -1.19 -27.01 0.00
CA GLY A 229 -1.76 -26.08 0.99
C GLY A 229 -0.82 -24.96 1.41
N LYS A 230 0.32 -24.76 0.72
CA LYS A 230 1.20 -23.60 0.89
C LYS A 230 1.47 -22.97 -0.49
N ASP A 231 1.55 -21.64 -0.51
CA ASP A 231 1.95 -20.88 -1.68
C ASP A 231 3.48 -20.76 -1.77
N HIS A 232 4.00 -20.85 -2.99
CA HIS A 232 5.43 -20.82 -3.29
C HIS A 232 5.70 -19.97 -4.52
N LEU A 233 6.94 -19.49 -4.65
CA LEU A 233 7.38 -18.74 -5.83
C LEU A 233 8.06 -19.66 -6.84
N GLU A 234 7.53 -19.71 -8.06
CA GLU A 234 8.18 -20.34 -9.20
C GLU A 234 8.69 -19.26 -10.16
N LYS A 235 10.01 -19.22 -10.38
CA LYS A 235 10.64 -18.26 -11.30
C LYS A 235 10.17 -18.51 -12.72
N CYS A 236 9.72 -17.45 -13.39
CA CYS A 236 9.40 -17.48 -14.81
C CYS A 236 10.71 -17.59 -15.59
N VAL A 237 10.90 -18.71 -16.29
CA VAL A 237 12.10 -18.94 -17.10
C VAL A 237 11.97 -18.13 -18.37
N ASP A 238 13.05 -17.46 -18.78
CA ASP A 238 13.16 -16.91 -20.13
C ASP A 238 13.10 -18.06 -21.13
N THR A 239 11.91 -18.36 -21.65
CA THR A 239 11.82 -19.11 -22.91
C THR A 239 12.28 -18.16 -24.00
N ASP A 240 13.50 -18.41 -24.49
CA ASP A 240 14.19 -17.70 -25.57
C ASP A 240 13.24 -16.93 -26.50
N LEU A 241 13.35 -15.59 -26.48
CA LEU A 241 12.76 -14.66 -27.46
C LEU A 241 13.34 -14.88 -28.86
#